data_AF-A0A815B2M7-F1
#
_entry.id   AF-A0A815B2M7-F1
#
_cell.length_a   1.000
_cell.length_b   1.000
_cell.length_c   1.000
_cell.angle_alpha   90.00
_cell.angle_beta   90.00
_cell.angle_gamma   90.00
#
_symmetry.space_group_name_H-M   'P 1'
#
loop_
_entity.id
_entity.type
_entity.pdbx_description
1 polymer ?
#
loop_
_entity_poly.entity_id
_entity_poly.type
_entity_poly.pdbx_seq_one_letter_code
_entity_poly.pdbx_strand_id
1 'polypeptide(L)'
;MMSTAELVTKQGESPDQRTSTLINQELNKRCQGKSIGQLTPIDIAKFTGYTQKYTQNDHISLNSVYYEFQNKINTITNADSSQILKVPPDLLLEIAAIYLALQDAPSTVPEKKQPSIPLTQQPPYGQLLPQQPDNQYPPSLDQYNNRMYPNMHHGHHQHHPPNYSADTHQNPPPPY
;
A
#
# COMPACT_ATOMS: atom_id res chain seq x y z
N MET A 1 -1.67 6.34 -21.13
CA MET A 1 -1.65 6.22 -19.66
C MET A 1 -2.95 6.86 -19.15
N MET A 2 -3.70 6.23 -18.23
CA MET A 2 -4.98 6.79 -17.75
C MET A 2 -4.77 7.94 -16.78
N SER A 3 -5.67 8.92 -16.80
CA SER A 3 -5.80 9.96 -15.77
C SER A 3 -6.26 9.38 -14.43
N THR A 4 -6.10 10.14 -13.36
CA THR A 4 -6.50 9.69 -12.01
C THR A 4 -8.02 9.55 -11.89
N ALA A 5 -8.76 10.45 -12.53
CA ALA A 5 -10.22 10.38 -12.57
C ALA A 5 -10.71 9.11 -13.27
N GLU A 6 -10.14 8.78 -14.44
CA GLU A 6 -10.51 7.55 -15.17
C GLU A 6 -10.24 6.28 -14.36
N LEU A 7 -9.14 6.24 -13.59
CA LEU A 7 -8.86 5.10 -12.72
C LEU A 7 -9.92 4.95 -11.61
N VAL A 8 -10.26 6.04 -10.93
CA VAL A 8 -11.30 6.01 -9.86
C VAL A 8 -12.65 5.59 -10.43
N THR A 9 -13.05 6.13 -11.59
CA THR A 9 -14.27 5.72 -12.29
C THR A 9 -14.24 4.22 -12.62
N LYS A 10 -13.17 3.73 -13.25
CA LYS A 10 -13.04 2.31 -13.60
C LYS A 10 -13.00 1.39 -12.38
N GLN A 11 -12.50 1.85 -11.24
CA GLN A 11 -12.52 1.07 -10.00
C GLN A 11 -13.96 0.80 -9.55
N GLY A 12 -14.81 1.83 -9.56
CA GLY A 12 -16.20 1.72 -9.16
C GLY A 12 -17.07 0.92 -10.14
N GLU A 13 -16.68 0.90 -11.41
CA GLU A 13 -17.41 0.22 -12.48
C GLU A 13 -16.96 -1.22 -12.73
N SER A 14 -15.74 -1.60 -12.33
CA SER A 14 -15.16 -2.90 -12.66
C SER A 14 -15.72 -4.03 -11.79
N PRO A 15 -16.47 -4.99 -12.35
CA PRO A 15 -16.89 -6.18 -11.61
C PRO A 15 -15.74 -7.19 -11.39
N ASP A 16 -14.65 -7.06 -12.16
CA ASP A 16 -13.48 -7.93 -12.04
C ASP A 16 -12.58 -7.49 -10.88
N GLN A 17 -12.44 -8.37 -9.88
CA GLN A 17 -11.63 -8.14 -8.69
C GLN A 17 -10.14 -7.94 -9.02
N ARG A 18 -9.63 -8.63 -10.04
CA ARG A 18 -8.22 -8.51 -10.44
C ARG A 18 -7.94 -7.11 -11.00
N THR A 19 -8.80 -6.63 -11.89
CA THR A 19 -8.73 -5.28 -12.44
C THR A 19 -8.87 -4.23 -11.35
N SER A 20 -9.82 -4.38 -10.43
CA SER A 20 -9.98 -3.48 -9.29
C SER A 20 -8.73 -3.44 -8.39
N THR A 21 -8.08 -4.59 -8.17
CA THR A 21 -6.82 -4.66 -7.42
C THR A 21 -5.69 -3.90 -8.12
N LEU A 22 -5.54 -4.06 -9.45
CA LEU A 22 -4.51 -3.36 -10.22
C LEU A 22 -4.75 -1.84 -10.24
N ILE A 23 -6.01 -1.42 -10.35
CA ILE A 23 -6.38 -0.01 -10.28
C ILE A 23 -6.03 0.56 -8.90
N ASN A 24 -6.40 -0.13 -7.82
CA ASN A 24 -6.04 0.27 -6.46
C ASN A 24 -4.52 0.36 -6.24
N GLN A 25 -3.75 -0.57 -6.80
CA GLN A 25 -2.28 -0.50 -6.73
C GLN A 25 -1.75 0.75 -7.43
N GLU A 26 -2.29 1.09 -8.59
CA GLU A 26 -1.89 2.30 -9.32
C GLU A 26 -2.31 3.58 -8.59
N LEU A 27 -3.52 3.64 -8.04
CA LEU A 27 -3.98 4.77 -7.21
C LEU A 27 -3.09 4.93 -5.96
N ASN A 28 -2.74 3.84 -5.30
CA ASN A 28 -1.79 3.86 -4.18
C ASN A 28 -0.41 4.39 -4.59
N LYS A 29 0.12 3.97 -5.75
CA LYS A 29 1.38 4.52 -6.27
C LYS A 29 1.30 6.03 -6.47
N ARG A 30 0.17 6.54 -6.97
CA ARG A 30 -0.05 7.99 -7.16
C ARG A 30 -0.14 8.74 -5.83
N CYS A 31 -0.85 8.21 -4.83
CA CYS A 31 -0.86 8.77 -3.47
C CYS A 31 0.55 8.85 -2.85
N GLN A 32 1.44 7.93 -3.24
CA GLN A 32 2.83 7.90 -2.77
C GLN A 32 3.80 8.70 -3.66
N GLY A 33 3.32 9.36 -4.72
CA GLY A 33 4.19 10.06 -5.68
C GLY A 33 5.06 9.15 -6.57
N LYS A 34 4.83 7.83 -6.53
CA LYS A 34 5.60 6.83 -7.30
C LYS A 34 5.11 6.65 -8.72
N SER A 35 3.92 7.18 -9.02
CA SER A 35 3.36 7.25 -10.35
C SER A 35 2.74 8.62 -10.52
N ILE A 36 2.91 9.19 -11.70
CA ILE A 36 2.31 10.44 -12.10
C ILE A 36 1.48 10.10 -13.33
N GLY A 37 0.16 10.28 -13.23
CA GLY A 37 -0.74 9.97 -14.34
C GLY A 37 -0.49 10.87 -15.54
N GLN A 38 -1.46 10.89 -16.46
CA GLN A 38 -1.40 11.86 -17.56
C GLN A 38 -1.35 13.29 -17.02
N LEU A 39 -0.38 14.07 -17.48
CA LEU A 39 -0.17 15.46 -17.10
C LEU A 39 -0.62 16.41 -18.20
N THR A 40 -1.16 17.56 -17.80
CA THR A 40 -1.35 18.71 -18.69
C THR A 40 -0.06 19.51 -18.83
N PRO A 41 0.09 20.39 -19.85
CA PRO A 41 1.23 21.29 -19.95
C PRO A 41 1.46 22.17 -18.71
N ILE A 42 0.37 22.56 -18.04
CA ILE A 42 0.43 23.35 -16.79
C ILE A 42 1.01 22.49 -15.66
N ASP A 43 0.58 21.24 -15.55
CA ASP A 43 1.11 20.31 -14.54
C ASP A 43 2.59 20.03 -14.76
N ILE A 44 3.02 19.91 -16.01
CA ILE A 44 4.44 19.72 -16.37
C ILE A 44 5.26 20.91 -15.88
N ALA A 45 4.81 22.15 -16.14
CA ALA A 45 5.52 23.35 -15.70
C ALA A 45 5.65 23.42 -14.16
N LYS A 46 4.56 23.11 -13.44
CA LYS A 46 4.57 23.03 -11.97
C LYS A 46 5.51 21.94 -11.48
N PHE A 47 5.42 20.74 -12.06
CA PHE A 47 6.26 19.60 -11.71
C PHE A 47 7.74 19.94 -11.88
N THR A 48 8.14 20.56 -13.00
CA THR A 48 9.52 21.03 -13.21
C THR A 48 9.96 22.01 -12.13
N GLY A 49 9.11 22.96 -11.74
CA GLY A 49 9.39 23.89 -10.65
C GLY A 49 9.60 23.18 -9.30
N TYR A 50 8.78 22.18 -8.98
CA TYR A 50 8.97 21.36 -7.78
C TYR A 50 10.25 20.54 -7.85
N THR A 51 10.56 19.89 -8.97
CA THR A 51 11.81 19.14 -9.11
C THR A 51 13.01 20.03 -8.83
N GLN A 52 13.08 21.21 -9.44
CA GLN A 52 14.17 22.18 -9.21
C GLN A 52 14.29 22.60 -7.74
N LYS A 53 13.16 22.80 -7.05
CA LYS A 53 13.12 23.13 -5.62
C LYS A 53 13.76 22.06 -4.73
N TYR A 54 13.66 20.79 -5.10
CA TYR A 54 14.09 19.67 -4.27
C TYR A 54 15.42 19.02 -4.70
N THR A 55 15.92 19.28 -5.91
CA THR A 55 17.14 18.65 -6.46
C THR A 55 18.39 18.83 -5.58
N GLN A 56 18.51 19.93 -4.85
CA GLN A 56 19.71 20.24 -4.05
C GLN A 56 19.61 19.79 -2.59
N ASN A 57 18.48 19.22 -2.18
CA ASN A 57 18.30 18.79 -0.80
C ASN A 57 18.99 17.45 -0.56
N ASP A 58 19.52 17.27 0.66
CA ASP A 58 20.09 15.99 1.06
C ASP A 58 18.99 14.95 1.32
N HIS A 59 19.40 13.67 1.33
CA HIS A 59 18.47 12.54 1.47
C HIS A 59 17.69 12.55 2.81
N ILE A 60 18.26 13.06 3.90
CA ILE A 60 17.57 13.13 5.21
C ILE A 60 16.45 14.17 5.14
N SER A 61 16.77 15.38 4.65
CA SER A 61 15.79 16.46 4.47
C SER A 61 14.66 16.04 3.54
N LEU A 62 14.99 15.40 2.41
CA LEU A 62 14.00 14.91 1.45
C LEU A 62 13.07 13.85 2.06
N ASN A 63 13.61 12.90 2.84
CA ASN A 63 12.78 11.87 3.49
C ASN A 63 11.79 12.50 4.47
N SER A 64 12.25 13.46 5.28
CA SER A 64 11.36 14.12 6.25
C SER A 64 10.18 14.81 5.56
N VAL A 65 10.44 15.56 4.48
CA VAL A 65 9.39 16.25 3.73
C VAL A 65 8.49 15.24 3.01
N TYR A 66 9.05 14.16 2.47
CA TYR A 66 8.27 13.10 1.84
C TYR A 66 7.28 12.45 2.81
N TYR A 67 7.70 12.12 4.03
CA TYR A 67 6.80 11.56 5.04
C TYR A 67 5.72 12.55 5.50
N GLU A 68 6.04 13.83 5.60
CA GLU A 68 5.05 14.87 5.89
C GLU A 68 3.95 14.91 4.81
N PHE A 69 4.36 14.89 3.54
CA PHE A 69 3.43 14.88 2.41
C PHE A 69 2.61 13.59 2.35
N GLN A 70 3.24 12.43 2.60
CA GLN A 70 2.52 11.16 2.70
C GLN A 70 1.45 11.19 3.78
N ASN A 71 1.77 11.70 4.98
CA ASN A 71 0.83 11.81 6.09
C ASN A 71 -0.32 12.77 5.75
N LYS A 72 -0.01 13.90 5.12
CA LYS A 72 -1.03 14.86 4.66
C LYS A 72 -1.97 14.25 3.63
N ILE A 73 -1.43 13.54 2.64
CA ILE A 73 -2.23 12.84 1.63
C ILE A 73 -3.09 11.75 2.28
N ASN A 74 -2.50 10.92 3.14
CA ASN A 74 -3.22 9.87 3.86
C ASN A 74 -4.36 10.42 4.74
N THR A 75 -4.17 11.61 5.31
CA THR A 75 -5.21 12.30 6.09
C THR A 75 -6.37 12.73 5.19
N ILE A 76 -6.07 13.33 4.02
CA ILE A 76 -7.11 13.75 3.06
C ILE A 76 -7.88 12.55 2.51
N THR A 77 -7.18 11.45 2.24
CA THR A 77 -7.78 10.23 1.70
C THR A 77 -8.40 9.33 2.75
N ASN A 78 -8.21 9.61 4.05
CA ASN A 78 -8.53 8.70 5.16
C ASN A 78 -7.97 7.29 4.95
N ALA A 79 -6.73 7.21 4.45
CA ALA A 79 -6.05 5.96 4.06
C ALA A 79 -6.76 5.13 2.97
N ASP A 80 -7.72 5.70 2.24
CA ASP A 80 -8.40 5.07 1.10
C ASP A 80 -7.97 5.73 -0.22
N SER A 81 -7.15 5.05 -1.02
CA SER A 81 -6.63 5.60 -2.28
C SER A 81 -7.68 5.85 -3.37
N SER A 82 -8.90 5.30 -3.24
CA SER A 82 -10.01 5.67 -4.12
C SER A 82 -10.44 7.14 -3.92
N GLN A 83 -10.13 7.72 -2.76
CA GLN A 83 -10.42 9.11 -2.41
C GLN A 83 -9.37 10.10 -2.95
N ILE A 84 -8.40 9.66 -3.77
CA ILE A 84 -7.30 10.49 -4.27
C ILE A 84 -7.78 11.77 -5.00
N LEU A 85 -8.98 11.79 -5.57
CA LEU A 85 -9.55 12.98 -6.22
C LEU A 85 -9.83 14.13 -5.25
N LYS A 86 -9.85 13.88 -3.94
CA LYS A 86 -9.94 14.91 -2.89
C LYS A 86 -8.59 15.59 -2.64
N VAL A 87 -7.48 15.00 -3.10
CA VAL A 87 -6.13 15.52 -2.90
C VAL A 87 -5.88 16.63 -3.91
N PRO A 88 -5.39 17.81 -3.49
CA PRO A 88 -5.01 18.88 -4.41
C PRO A 88 -3.98 18.37 -5.44
N PRO A 89 -4.16 18.64 -6.76
CA PRO A 89 -3.23 18.19 -7.78
C PRO A 89 -1.79 18.63 -7.51
N ASP A 90 -1.61 19.87 -7.03
CA ASP A 90 -0.30 20.43 -6.67
C ASP A 90 0.41 19.60 -5.60
N LEU A 91 -0.34 19.06 -4.63
CA LEU A 91 0.22 18.19 -3.58
C LEU A 91 0.69 16.84 -4.15
N LEU A 92 -0.06 16.28 -5.10
CA LEU A 92 0.32 15.04 -5.79
C LEU A 92 1.55 15.22 -6.69
N LEU A 93 1.65 16.36 -7.38
CA LEU A 93 2.81 16.71 -8.20
C LEU A 93 4.05 16.92 -7.34
N GLU A 94 3.91 17.62 -6.21
CA GLU A 94 5.02 17.96 -5.34
C GLU A 94 5.56 16.73 -4.61
N ILE A 95 4.71 15.82 -4.09
CA ILE A 95 5.20 14.54 -3.51
C ILE A 95 5.94 13.69 -4.54
N ALA A 96 5.48 13.70 -5.79
CA ALA A 96 6.14 12.95 -6.85
C ALA A 96 7.51 13.55 -7.23
N ALA A 97 7.63 14.87 -7.20
CA ALA A 97 8.91 15.56 -7.40
C ALA A 97 9.89 15.25 -6.27
N ILE A 98 9.43 15.23 -5.01
CA ILE A 98 10.24 14.83 -3.85
C ILE A 98 10.67 13.37 -3.98
N TYR A 99 9.76 12.48 -4.39
CA TYR A 99 10.08 11.07 -4.59
C TYR A 99 11.16 10.88 -5.65
N LEU A 100 11.09 11.61 -6.77
CA LEU A 100 12.11 11.57 -7.82
C LEU A 100 13.47 12.05 -7.28
N ALA A 101 13.49 13.19 -6.57
CA ALA A 101 14.71 13.71 -5.95
C ALA A 101 15.32 12.71 -4.94
N LEU A 102 14.49 11.95 -4.21
CA LEU A 102 14.95 10.89 -3.31
C LEU A 102 15.63 9.72 -4.04
N GLN A 103 15.16 9.38 -5.25
CA GLN A 103 15.78 8.32 -6.06
C GLN A 103 17.16 8.75 -6.59
N ASP A 104 17.31 10.04 -6.88
CA ASP A 104 18.55 10.61 -7.44
C ASP A 104 19.57 11.04 -6.39
N ALA A 105 19.13 11.24 -5.13
CA ALA A 105 20.01 11.67 -4.06
C ALA A 105 21.03 10.57 -3.70
N PRO A 106 22.35 10.89 -3.67
CA PRO A 106 23.35 9.93 -3.24
C PRO A 106 23.07 9.51 -1.80
N SER A 107 22.88 8.21 -1.58
CA SER A 107 22.69 7.67 -0.24
C SER A 107 23.94 7.97 0.59
N THR A 108 23.83 8.91 1.54
CA THR A 108 24.92 9.28 2.44
C THR A 108 25.19 8.23 3.53
N VAL A 109 24.73 6.99 3.33
CA VAL A 109 25.20 5.87 4.14
C VAL A 109 26.65 5.66 3.73
N PRO A 110 27.64 5.89 4.60
CA PRO A 110 29.00 5.49 4.30
C PRO A 110 28.95 3.98 4.08
N GLU A 111 29.16 3.57 2.83
CA GLU A 111 29.47 2.21 2.48
C GLU A 111 30.69 1.85 3.34
N LYS A 112 30.47 1.14 4.45
CA LYS A 112 31.58 0.53 5.19
C LYS A 112 32.25 -0.36 4.18
N LYS A 113 33.34 0.11 3.58
CA LYS A 113 34.27 -0.70 2.81
C LYS A 113 34.61 -1.88 3.70
N GLN A 114 33.95 -2.99 3.43
CA GLN A 114 34.30 -4.27 4.00
C GLN A 114 35.78 -4.46 3.65
N PRO A 115 36.69 -4.66 4.61
CA PRO A 115 38.08 -4.89 4.27
C PRO A 115 38.13 -6.10 3.35
N SER A 116 38.67 -5.90 2.15
CA SER A 116 38.90 -6.95 1.17
C SER A 116 39.74 -8.03 1.83
N ILE A 117 39.09 -9.13 2.22
CA ILE A 117 39.78 -10.31 2.72
C ILE A 117 40.59 -10.85 1.52
N PRO A 118 41.91 -11.04 1.63
CA PRO A 118 42.69 -11.63 0.56
C PRO A 118 42.09 -12.99 0.19
N LEU A 119 41.95 -13.27 -1.11
CA LEU A 119 41.60 -14.59 -1.64
C LEU A 119 42.67 -15.61 -1.21
N THR A 120 42.50 -16.23 -0.04
CA THR A 120 43.25 -17.43 0.32
C THR A 120 42.54 -18.63 -0.29
N GLN A 121 43.14 -19.11 -1.39
CA GLN A 121 43.16 -20.47 -1.91
C GLN A 121 42.02 -21.39 -1.45
N GLN A 122 41.10 -21.68 -2.37
CA GLN A 122 40.17 -22.80 -2.25
C GLN A 122 40.96 -24.12 -2.03
N PRO A 123 40.62 -24.94 -1.03
CA PRO A 123 41.13 -26.31 -0.98
C PRO A 123 40.44 -27.17 -2.06
N PRO A 124 41.13 -28.18 -2.62
CA PRO A 124 40.61 -29.02 -3.68
C PRO A 124 39.45 -29.91 -3.20
N TYR A 125 38.46 -30.09 -4.06
CA TYR A 125 37.36 -31.03 -3.89
C TYR A 125 37.89 -32.44 -3.61
N GLY A 126 37.40 -33.05 -2.52
CA GLY A 126 37.48 -34.49 -2.30
C GLY A 126 38.03 -34.88 -0.94
N GLN A 127 37.20 -34.84 0.10
CA GLN A 127 37.22 -35.84 1.17
C GLN A 127 35.78 -36.18 1.59
N LEU A 128 35.50 -37.48 1.58
CA LEU A 128 34.24 -38.12 1.92
C LEU A 128 33.83 -37.76 3.37
N LEU A 129 32.61 -37.26 3.56
CA LEU A 129 32.01 -37.15 4.89
C LEU A 129 31.77 -38.57 5.46
N PRO A 130 32.23 -38.89 6.67
CA PRO A 130 31.72 -40.05 7.39
C PRO A 130 30.28 -39.78 7.84
N GLN A 131 29.42 -40.78 7.63
CA GLN A 131 28.03 -40.83 8.09
C GLN A 131 27.93 -40.48 9.59
N GLN A 132 27.03 -39.56 9.93
CA GLN A 132 26.45 -39.50 11.27
C GLN A 132 24.95 -39.83 11.18
N PRO A 133 24.43 -40.64 12.10
CA PRO A 133 23.04 -41.09 12.08
C PRO A 133 22.08 -40.04 12.66
N ASP A 134 20.85 -40.10 12.16
CA ASP A 134 19.58 -39.62 12.70
C ASP A 134 19.59 -38.55 13.80
N ASN A 135 18.99 -37.39 13.49
CA ASN A 135 18.07 -36.74 14.41
C ASN A 135 17.09 -35.77 13.71
N GLN A 136 15.92 -36.33 13.44
CA GLN A 136 14.57 -35.78 13.71
C GLN A 136 14.31 -34.30 13.39
N TYR A 137 13.56 -34.12 12.30
CA TYR A 137 12.74 -32.94 11.99
C TYR A 137 11.90 -32.50 13.19
N PRO A 138 11.69 -31.19 13.41
CA PRO A 138 10.69 -30.71 14.36
C PRO A 138 9.27 -31.05 13.86
N PRO A 139 8.34 -31.46 14.73
CA PRO A 139 7.00 -31.85 14.32
C PRO A 139 6.14 -30.65 13.91
N SER A 140 5.28 -30.90 12.93
CA SER A 140 4.28 -30.00 12.35
C SER A 140 3.29 -29.45 13.40
N LEU A 141 2.86 -28.20 13.15
CA LEU A 141 2.03 -27.36 14.03
C LEU A 141 0.54 -27.77 14.10
N ASP A 142 0.20 -29.04 13.87
CA ASP A 142 -1.20 -29.52 13.77
C ASP A 142 -1.69 -30.32 14.99
N GLN A 143 -0.93 -30.37 16.08
CA GLN A 143 -1.27 -31.19 17.25
C GLN A 143 -1.86 -30.44 18.46
N TYR A 144 -2.18 -29.15 18.33
CA TYR A 144 -2.72 -28.34 19.43
C TYR A 144 -4.09 -27.73 19.13
N ASN A 145 -5.09 -28.55 18.74
CA ASN A 145 -6.49 -28.17 18.96
C ASN A 145 -7.50 -29.31 18.86
N ASN A 146 -7.14 -30.50 19.34
CA ASN A 146 -8.11 -31.59 19.41
C ASN A 146 -8.04 -32.30 20.76
N ARG A 147 -8.59 -31.64 21.79
CA ARG A 147 -9.22 -32.31 22.95
C ARG A 147 -9.88 -31.29 23.86
N MET A 148 -11.03 -31.72 24.40
CA MET A 148 -11.83 -31.12 25.46
C MET A 148 -12.81 -30.03 25.01
N TYR A 149 -13.96 -30.43 24.48
CA TYR A 149 -15.24 -30.14 25.15
C TYR A 149 -16.27 -31.23 24.82
N PRO A 150 -16.83 -31.93 25.83
CA PRO A 150 -17.91 -32.87 25.63
C PRO A 150 -19.23 -32.14 25.39
N ASN A 151 -19.94 -32.69 24.42
CA ASN A 151 -21.34 -32.54 24.07
C ASN A 151 -22.25 -32.38 25.30
N MET A 152 -22.98 -31.27 25.40
CA MET A 152 -24.21 -31.20 26.19
C MET A 152 -25.38 -30.76 25.31
N HIS A 153 -26.41 -31.58 25.40
CA HIS A 153 -27.68 -31.56 24.70
C HIS A 153 -28.65 -30.49 25.26
N HIS A 154 -29.67 -30.16 24.45
CA HIS A 154 -31.01 -29.59 24.75
C HIS A 154 -31.25 -28.07 24.74
N GLY A 155 -32.32 -27.71 24.00
CA GLY A 155 -33.06 -26.43 24.05
C GLY A 155 -33.09 -25.71 22.70
N HIS A 156 -33.96 -26.04 21.74
CA HIS A 156 -35.32 -25.49 21.63
C HIS A 156 -35.45 -24.06 22.17
N HIS A 157 -35.38 -23.06 21.28
CA HIS A 157 -36.47 -22.10 21.08
C HIS A 157 -36.22 -21.27 19.82
N GLN A 158 -37.12 -21.43 18.86
CA GLN A 158 -37.34 -20.44 17.82
C GLN A 158 -37.89 -19.17 18.47
N HIS A 159 -37.34 -18.01 18.12
CA HIS A 159 -38.11 -16.77 18.11
C HIS A 159 -37.72 -15.94 16.89
N HIS A 160 -38.77 -15.64 16.13
CA HIS A 160 -38.80 -14.88 14.89
C HIS A 160 -38.29 -13.44 15.06
N PRO A 161 -37.80 -12.81 13.98
CA PRO A 161 -37.53 -11.37 13.96
C PRO A 161 -38.84 -10.56 13.99
N PRO A 162 -38.92 -9.45 14.75
CA PRO A 162 -40.06 -8.56 14.68
C PRO A 162 -40.12 -7.83 13.34
N ASN A 163 -41.35 -7.86 12.83
CA ASN A 163 -41.86 -7.39 11.57
C ASN A 163 -41.59 -5.89 11.33
N TYR A 164 -41.22 -5.55 10.10
CA TYR A 164 -41.22 -4.18 9.57
C TYR A 164 -42.66 -3.66 9.52
N SER A 165 -42.98 -2.64 10.32
CA SER A 165 -44.13 -1.78 10.05
C SER A 165 -43.66 -0.62 9.18
N ALA A 166 -43.98 -0.72 7.89
CA ALA A 166 -43.98 0.41 6.97
C ALA A 166 -45.23 1.25 7.26
N ASP A 167 -45.04 2.46 7.78
CA ASP A 167 -46.07 3.49 7.82
C ASP A 167 -45.79 4.50 6.70
N THR A 168 -46.33 4.17 5.53
CA THR A 168 -46.64 5.12 4.46
C THR A 168 -47.84 5.95 4.88
N HIS A 169 -47.71 7.27 5.06
CA HIS A 169 -48.70 8.34 4.82
C HIS A 169 -47.98 9.64 5.28
N GLN A 170 -47.80 10.71 4.48
CA GLN A 170 -48.83 11.60 3.97
C GLN A 170 -48.27 12.47 2.83
N ASN A 171 -49.12 12.67 1.82
CA ASN A 171 -48.98 13.70 0.78
C ASN A 171 -48.95 15.12 1.39
N PRO A 172 -48.25 16.09 0.78
CA PRO A 172 -48.37 17.50 1.13
C PRO A 172 -49.67 18.11 0.59
N PRO A 173 -50.33 19.03 1.33
CA PRO A 173 -51.40 19.88 0.79
C PRO A 173 -50.85 21.04 -0.07
N PRO A 174 -51.71 21.67 -0.90
CA PRO A 174 -51.32 22.46 -2.07
C PRO A 174 -50.95 23.92 -1.75
N PRO A 175 -50.33 24.65 -2.70
CA PRO A 175 -49.89 26.02 -2.50
C PRO A 175 -51.06 27.03 -2.52
N TYR A 176 -50.91 28.08 -1.72
CA TYR A 176 -51.52 29.40 -1.92
C TYR A 176 -50.41 30.45 -1.92
#